data_AF-A0A653BL67-F1
#
_entry.id   AF-A0A653BL67-F1
#
_cell.length_a   1.000
_cell.length_b   1.000
_cell.length_c   1.000
_cell.angle_alpha   90.00
_cell.angle_beta   90.00
_cell.angle_gamma   90.00
#
_symmetry.space_group_name_H-M   'P 1'
#
loop_
_entity.id
_entity.type
_entity.pdbx_description
1 polymer ?
#
loop_
_entity_poly.entity_id
_entity_poly.type
_entity_poly.pdbx_seq_one_letter_code
_entity_poly.pdbx_strand_id
1 'polypeptide(L)'
;MVPRLLDKDVEETHVRGWGPGGQNVNKTANCVVLKHLPTGIVVKCHETRYLEQNRKRARANLITKLDNLINGEQSVEAQMKAL
;
A
#
# COMPACT_ATOMS: atom_id res chain seq x y z
N MET A 1 -14.81 5.58 -10.56
CA MET A 1 -15.36 5.62 -9.18
C MET A 1 -14.42 4.85 -8.29
N VAL A 2 -13.82 5.48 -7.26
CA VAL A 2 -12.79 4.82 -6.45
C VAL A 2 -13.40 3.69 -5.60
N PRO A 3 -12.84 2.48 -5.61
CA PRO A 3 -13.34 1.37 -4.82
C PRO A 3 -13.18 1.63 -3.31
N ARG A 4 -14.23 1.35 -2.54
CA ARG A 4 -14.20 1.45 -1.08
C ARG A 4 -13.41 0.28 -0.50
N LEU A 5 -12.34 0.58 0.21
CA LEU A 5 -11.55 -0.41 0.96
C LEU A 5 -12.16 -0.61 2.36
N LEU A 6 -12.56 -1.83 2.68
CA LEU A 6 -13.04 -2.20 4.02
C LEU A 6 -11.92 -2.86 4.82
N ASP A 7 -11.83 -2.56 6.11
CA ASP A 7 -10.79 -3.09 6.99
C ASP A 7 -10.79 -4.62 7.07
N LYS A 8 -11.98 -5.25 6.99
CA LYS A 8 -12.14 -6.71 7.01
C LYS A 8 -11.56 -7.44 5.80
N ASP A 9 -11.37 -6.72 4.68
CA ASP A 9 -10.91 -7.29 3.42
C ASP A 9 -9.40 -7.09 3.24
N VAL A 10 -8.72 -6.56 4.25
CA VAL A 10 -7.29 -6.21 4.21
C VAL A 10 -6.54 -6.93 5.32
N GLU A 11 -5.58 -7.75 4.94
CA GLU A 11 -4.57 -8.28 5.84
C GLU A 11 -3.38 -7.33 5.89
N GLU A 12 -2.96 -6.94 7.10
CA GLU A 12 -1.85 -6.04 7.35
C GLU A 12 -0.74 -6.77 8.08
N THR A 13 0.47 -6.76 7.52
CA THR A 13 1.67 -7.34 8.12
C THR A 13 2.78 -6.30 8.19
N HIS A 14 3.54 -6.28 9.29
CA HIS A 14 4.69 -5.40 9.44
C HIS A 14 5.98 -6.20 9.37
N VAL A 15 6.89 -5.78 8.49
CA VAL A 15 8.18 -6.44 8.31
C VAL A 15 9.31 -5.53 8.76
N ARG A 16 10.37 -6.13 9.29
CA ARG A 16 11.61 -5.41 9.59
C ARG A 16 12.31 -5.06 8.28
N GLY A 17 12.88 -3.87 8.21
CA GLY A 17 13.77 -3.50 7.10
C GLY A 17 14.94 -4.47 7.04
N TRP A 18 15.32 -4.89 5.83
CA TRP A 18 16.53 -5.65 5.57
C TRP A 18 17.38 -4.86 4.57
N GLY A 19 18.62 -4.55 4.95
CA GLY A 19 19.57 -3.80 4.13
C GLY A 19 20.78 -3.31 4.93
N PRO A 20 21.78 -2.68 4.29
CA PRO A 20 23.02 -2.19 4.93
C PRO A 20 22.81 -0.99 5.85
N GLY A 21 21.56 -0.65 6.21
CA GLY A 21 21.24 0.40 7.15
C GLY A 21 21.73 0.05 8.55
N GLY A 22 22.34 1.01 9.24
CA GLY A 22 22.87 0.84 10.59
C GLY A 22 21.85 0.31 11.62
N GLN A 23 22.32 0.01 12.83
CA GLN A 23 21.57 -0.68 13.91
C GLN A 23 20.10 -0.28 14.11
N ASN A 24 19.69 0.96 13.81
CA ASN A 24 18.33 1.45 14.02
C ASN A 24 17.32 1.00 12.94
N VAL A 25 17.76 0.82 11.69
CA VAL A 25 16.86 0.41 10.58
C VAL A 25 16.47 -1.06 10.72
N ASN A 26 17.40 -1.91 11.14
CA ASN A 26 17.18 -3.36 11.30
C ASN A 26 16.32 -3.72 12.52
N LYS A 27 16.16 -2.79 13.48
CA LYS A 27 15.36 -3.01 14.69
C LYS A 27 13.88 -2.66 14.53
N THR A 28 13.53 -1.77 13.60
CA THR A 28 12.18 -1.22 13.52
C THR A 28 11.35 -1.94 12.44
N ALA A 29 10.21 -2.52 12.84
CA ALA A 29 9.24 -3.14 11.93
C ALA A 29 8.26 -2.08 11.38
N ASN A 30 8.80 -1.10 10.65
CA ASN A 30 8.02 0.01 10.10
C ASN A 30 7.58 -0.21 8.65
N CYS A 31 8.06 -1.26 7.98
CA CYS A 31 7.61 -1.59 6.63
C CYS A 31 6.23 -2.26 6.71
N VAL A 32 5.25 -1.67 6.04
CA VAL A 32 3.87 -2.15 5.99
C VAL A 32 3.65 -2.93 4.71
N VAL A 33 3.10 -4.14 4.83
CA VAL A 33 2.60 -4.96 3.75
C VAL A 33 1.08 -5.06 3.92
N LEU A 34 0.32 -4.62 2.91
CA LEU A 34 -1.13 -4.80 2.87
C LEU A 34 -1.49 -5.76 1.75
N LYS A 35 -2.36 -6.71 2.04
CA LYS A 35 -2.95 -7.63 1.07
C LYS A 35 -4.46 -7.45 1.07
N HIS A 36 -5.03 -7.12 -0.09
CA HIS A 36 -6.47 -7.18 -0.27
C HIS A 36 -6.88 -8.64 -0.51
N LEU A 37 -7.62 -9.23 0.41
CA LEU A 37 -7.96 -10.66 0.41
C LEU A 37 -8.78 -11.05 -0.83
N PRO A 38 -9.83 -10.32 -1.24
CA PRO A 38 -10.65 -10.71 -2.39
C PRO A 38 -9.92 -10.70 -3.74
N THR A 39 -9.01 -9.74 -3.95
CA THR A 39 -8.32 -9.58 -5.26
C THR A 39 -6.91 -10.17 -5.26
N GLY A 40 -6.35 -10.49 -4.10
CA GLY A 40 -4.97 -10.93 -3.94
C GLY A 40 -3.92 -9.84 -4.17
N ILE A 41 -4.30 -8.58 -4.39
CA ILE A 41 -3.34 -7.48 -4.59
C ILE A 41 -2.56 -7.26 -3.30
N VAL A 42 -1.23 -7.24 -3.44
CA VAL A 42 -0.29 -6.91 -2.37
C VAL A 42 0.41 -5.58 -2.66
N VAL A 43 0.51 -4.75 -1.64
CA VAL A 43 1.34 -3.54 -1.65
C VAL A 43 2.29 -3.56 -0.46
N LYS A 44 3.50 -3.08 -0.69
CA LYS A 44 4.53 -2.91 0.33
C LYS A 44 4.92 -1.44 0.37
N CYS A 45 4.97 -0.84 1.55
CA CYS A 45 5.39 0.54 1.75
C CYS A 45 6.45 0.61 2.86
N HIS A 46 7.55 1.27 2.55
CA HIS A 46 8.64 1.56 3.48
C HIS A 46 9.30 2.88 3.07
N GLU A 47 8.58 3.98 3.25
CA GLU A 47 9.03 5.30 2.81
C GLU A 47 9.58 6.14 3.97
N THR A 48 9.04 5.98 5.18
CA THR A 48 9.52 6.71 6.35
C THR A 48 9.81 5.79 7.52
N ARG A 49 10.47 6.34 8.53
CA ARG A 49 10.70 5.63 9.79
C ARG A 49 9.41 5.36 10.58
N TYR A 50 8.31 6.04 10.27
CA TYR A 50 7.07 5.99 11.03
C TYR A 50 6.07 5.01 10.43
N LEU A 51 5.69 4.01 11.23
CA LEU A 51 4.75 2.96 10.85
C LEU A 51 3.40 3.51 10.35
N GLU A 52 2.79 4.45 11.08
CA GLU A 52 1.47 4.99 10.74
C GLU A 52 1.47 5.72 9.39
N GLN A 53 2.55 6.44 9.08
CA GLN A 53 2.69 7.14 7.81
C GLN A 53 2.83 6.14 6.65
N ASN A 54 3.62 5.08 6.85
CA ASN A 54 3.71 3.98 5.88
C ASN A 54 2.37 3.25 5.72
N ARG A 55 1.59 3.09 6.79
CA ARG A 55 0.25 2.48 6.75
C ARG A 55 -0.73 3.29 5.90
N LYS A 56 -0.79 4.61 6.10
CA LYS A 56 -1.64 5.52 5.31
C LYS A 56 -1.28 5.48 3.83
N ARG A 57 0.02 5.51 3.52
CA ARG A 57 0.55 5.42 2.15
C ARG A 57 0.28 4.06 1.51
N ALA A 58 0.50 2.97 2.24
CA ALA A 58 0.16 1.63 1.76
C ALA A 58 -1.32 1.52 1.40
N ARG A 59 -2.23 2.08 2.22
CA ARG A 59 -3.66 2.10 1.90
C ARG A 59 -3.98 2.91 0.64
N ALA A 60 -3.40 4.10 0.49
CA ALA A 60 -3.58 4.90 -0.71
C ALA A 60 -3.12 4.13 -1.96
N ASN A 61 -1.93 3.52 -1.90
CA ASN A 61 -1.40 2.69 -2.99
C ASN A 61 -2.28 1.48 -3.30
N LEU A 62 -2.84 0.82 -2.28
CA LEU A 62 -3.74 -0.32 -2.46
C LEU A 62 -5.03 0.11 -3.18
N ILE A 63 -5.59 1.25 -2.79
CA ILE A 63 -6.80 1.82 -3.41
C ILE A 63 -6.52 2.18 -4.87
N THR A 64 -5.40 2.84 -5.18
CA THR A 64 -5.02 3.15 -6.57
C THR A 64 -4.87 1.88 -7.40
N LYS A 65 -4.21 0.84 -6.87
CA LYS A 65 -4.11 -0.45 -7.58
C LYS A 65 -5.46 -1.12 -7.81
N LEU A 66 -6.36 -1.06 -6.83
CA LEU A 66 -7.73 -1.59 -6.97
C LEU A 66 -8.53 -0.80 -7.99
N ASP A 67 -8.41 0.53 -7.99
CA ASP A 67 -9.07 1.42 -8.96
C ASP A 67 -8.60 1.10 -10.38
N ASN A 68 -7.29 0.97 -10.58
CA ASN A 68 -6.71 0.59 -11.87
C ASN A 68 -7.16 -0.81 -12.31
N LEU A 69 -7.28 -1.77 -11.38
CA LEU A 69 -7.77 -3.12 -11.70
C LEU A 69 -9.25 -3.13 -12.09
N ILE A 70 -10.10 -2.40 -11.36
CA ILE A 70 -11.56 -2.47 -11.53
C ILE A 70 -12.03 -1.56 -12.67
N ASN A 71 -11.47 -0.36 -12.77
CA ASN A 71 -11.95 0.68 -13.68
C ASN A 71 -11.09 0.83 -14.95
N GLY A 72 -9.86 0.29 -14.98
CA GLY A 72 -9.00 0.35 -16.18
C GLY A 72 -8.80 1.78 -16.68
N GLU A 73 -9.23 2.07 -17.91
CA GLU A 73 -9.16 3.40 -18.53
C GLU A 73 -10.03 4.46 -17.82
N GLN A 74 -11.02 4.04 -17.05
CA GLN A 74 -11.86 4.91 -16.23
C GLN A 74 -11.32 5.10 -14.81
N SER A 75 -10.14 4.56 -14.50
CA SER A 75 -9.45 4.84 -13.23
C SER A 75 -9.10 6.31 -13.13
N VAL A 76 -9.00 6.81 -11.90
CA VAL A 76 -8.61 8.20 -11.62
C VAL A 76 -7.24 8.49 -12.23
N GLU A 77 -6.30 7.56 -12.12
CA GLU A 77 -4.96 7.72 -12.68
C GLU A 77 -4.98 7.78 -14.22
N ALA A 78 -5.75 6.91 -14.89
CA ALA A 78 -5.86 6.93 -16.35
C ALA A 78 -6.54 8.21 -16.85
N GLN A 79 -7.61 8.65 -16.18
CA GLN A 79 -8.30 9.90 -16.48
C GLN A 79 -7.39 11.12 -16.29
N MET A 80 -6.58 11.14 -15.22
CA MET A 80 -5.62 12.22 -14.99
C MET A 80 -4.50 12.27 -16.04
N LYS A 81 -4.06 11.11 -16.56
CA LYS A 81 -3.03 11.06 -17.62
C LYS A 81 -3.56 11.46 -19.00
N ALA A 82 -4.87 11.37 -19.21
CA ALA A 82 -5.52 11.74 -20.46
C ALA A 82 -5.85 13.24 -20.57
N LEU A 83 -5.64 14.01 -19.49
CA LEU A 83 -5.74 15.47 -19.43
C LEU A 83 -4.39 16.11 -19.74
#